data_AF-A0A227FRK1-F1
#
_entry.id   AF-A0A227FRK1-F1
#
_cell.length_a   1.000
_cell.length_b   1.000
_cell.length_c   1.000
_cell.angle_alpha   90.00
_cell.angle_beta   90.00
_cell.angle_gamma   90.00
#
_symmetry.space_group_name_H-M   'P 1'
#
loop_
_entity.id
_entity.type
_entity.pdbx_description
1 polymer ?
#
loop_
_entity_poly.entity_id
_entity_poly.type
_entity_poly.pdbx_seq_one_letter_code
_entity_poly.pdbx_strand_id
1 'polypeptide(L)' 'YSAKAALKRINDLLELEEEDRPVSKVNPFNETREVDVKIEHVDFSYNNENKVLDDLSLHIPAGKKVALV' A
#
# COMPACT_ATOMS: atom_id res chain seq x y z
N TYR A 1 -17.87 35.16 -10.71
CA TYR A 1 -16.90 34.78 -9.66
C TYR A 1 -16.83 33.27 -9.42
N SER A 2 -17.95 32.53 -9.36
CA SER A 2 -17.97 31.08 -9.05
C SER A 2 -17.26 30.17 -10.07
N ALA A 3 -17.33 30.47 -11.38
CA ALA A 3 -16.67 29.65 -12.40
C ALA A 3 -15.13 29.64 -12.28
N LYS A 4 -14.52 30.80 -11.92
CA LYS A 4 -13.07 30.90 -11.72
C LYS A 4 -12.60 30.07 -10.51
N ALA A 5 -13.38 30.03 -9.44
CA ALA A 5 -13.09 29.21 -8.26
C ALA A 5 -13.22 27.71 -8.55
N ALA A 6 -14.22 27.29 -9.35
CA ALA A 6 -14.38 25.90 -9.76
C ALA A 6 -13.23 25.42 -10.65
N LEU A 7 -12.84 26.23 -11.65
CA LEU A 7 -11.70 25.93 -12.52
C LEU A 7 -10.39 25.80 -11.74
N LYS A 8 -10.18 26.67 -10.74
CA LYS A 8 -9.00 26.55 -9.87
C LYS A 8 -8.96 25.20 -9.15
N ARG A 9 -10.07 24.74 -8.55
CA ARG A 9 -10.10 23.44 -7.84
C ARG A 9 -9.81 22.25 -8.75
N ILE A 10 -10.28 22.30 -10.00
CA ILE A 10 -10.00 21.26 -10.99
C ILE A 10 -8.49 21.23 -11.28
N ASN A 11 -7.89 22.39 -11.53
CA ASN A 11 -6.45 22.46 -11.78
C ASN A 11 -5.65 22.01 -10.56
N ASP A 12 -6.03 22.45 -9.35
CA ASP A 12 -5.38 22.02 -8.10
C ASP A 12 -5.45 20.48 -7.94
N LEU A 13 -6.55 19.84 -8.34
CA LEU A 13 -6.70 18.37 -8.29
C LEU A 13 -5.82 17.66 -9.34
N LEU A 14 -5.70 18.24 -10.53
CA LEU A 14 -4.89 17.69 -11.63
C LEU A 14 -3.39 17.87 -11.40
N GLU A 15 -3.00 18.83 -10.57
CA GLU A 15 -1.61 19.11 -10.18
C GLU A 15 -1.14 18.26 -8.99
N LEU A 16 -2.03 17.48 -8.35
CA LEU A 16 -1.63 16.58 -7.26
C LEU A 16 -0.57 15.60 -7.75
N GLU A 17 0.49 15.45 -6.97
CA GLU A 17 1.51 14.44 -7.22
C GLU A 17 0.89 13.05 -7.12
N GLU A 18 1.06 12.25 -8.17
CA GLU A 18 0.70 10.84 -8.11
C GLU A 18 1.74 10.07 -7.31
N GLU A 19 1.28 9.09 -6.53
CA GLU A 19 2.18 8.12 -5.92
C GLU A 19 2.98 7.39 -7.01
N ASP A 20 4.27 7.16 -6.74
CA ASP A 20 5.10 6.36 -7.63
C ASP A 20 4.51 4.97 -7.81
N ARG A 21 4.37 4.54 -9.06
CA ARG A 21 3.83 3.24 -9.45
C ARG A 21 4.96 2.38 -10.02
N PRO A 22 5.83 1.81 -9.17
CA PRO A 22 6.94 1.02 -9.65
C PRO A 22 6.44 -0.20 -10.43
N VAL A 23 7.12 -0.51 -11.52
CA VAL A 23 6.81 -1.71 -12.31
C VAL A 23 7.16 -2.96 -11.48
N SER A 24 6.18 -3.83 -11.28
CA SER A 24 6.38 -5.12 -10.63
C SER A 24 7.47 -5.93 -11.34
N LYS A 25 8.54 -6.25 -10.62
CA LYS A 25 9.72 -6.92 -11.20
C LYS A 25 9.59 -8.44 -11.29
N VAL A 26 8.78 -9.04 -10.41
CA VAL A 26 8.63 -10.49 -10.28
C VAL A 26 7.15 -10.82 -10.19
N ASN A 27 6.69 -11.74 -11.03
CA ASN A 27 5.37 -12.36 -10.87
C ASN A 27 5.53 -13.69 -10.11
N PRO A 28 5.15 -13.76 -8.83
CA PRO A 28 5.30 -14.98 -8.04
C PRO A 28 4.31 -16.09 -8.46
N PHE A 29 3.34 -15.79 -9.33
CA PHE A 29 2.24 -16.67 -9.74
C PHE A 29 2.40 -17.31 -11.13
N ASN A 30 3.58 -17.21 -11.75
CA ASN A 30 3.84 -17.85 -13.04
C ASN A 30 3.88 -19.39 -12.96
N GLU A 31 4.12 -19.94 -11.77
CA GLU A 31 4.15 -21.37 -11.51
C GLU A 31 2.99 -21.76 -10.60
N THR A 32 2.44 -22.95 -10.79
CA THR A 32 1.45 -23.52 -9.88
C THR A 32 2.15 -23.96 -8.59
N ARG A 33 2.39 -23.01 -7.68
CA ARG A 33 3.00 -23.24 -6.37
C ARG A 33 2.32 -22.42 -5.28
N GLU A 34 2.38 -22.93 -4.06
CA GLU A 34 1.98 -22.17 -2.89
C GLU A 34 3.01 -21.07 -2.60
N VAL A 35 2.53 -19.93 -2.08
CA VAL A 35 3.36 -18.73 -1.85
C VAL A 35 3.57 -18.52 -0.37
N ASP A 36 4.82 -18.22 -0.02
CA ASP A 36 5.27 -17.81 1.31
C ASP A 36 5.11 -16.29 1.46
N VAL A 37 4.62 -15.82 2.61
CA VAL A 37 4.50 -14.38 2.90
C VAL A 37 5.34 -14.04 4.11
N LYS A 38 6.29 -13.12 3.93
CA LYS A 38 7.11 -12.54 4.99
C LYS A 38 6.85 -11.06 5.09
N ILE A 39 6.65 -10.61 6.32
CA ILE A 39 6.48 -9.23 6.73
C ILE A 39 7.66 -8.97 7.67
N GLU A 40 8.47 -7.97 7.36
CA GLU A 40 9.71 -7.66 8.07
C GLU A 40 9.70 -6.18 8.44
N HIS A 41 9.76 -5.88 9.73
CA HIS A 41 9.89 -4.52 10.27
C HIS A 41 8.88 -3.51 9.70
N VAL A 42 7.61 -3.92 9.61
CA VAL A 42 6.57 -3.06 9.02
C VAL A 42 6.03 -2.08 10.04
N ASP A 43 6.24 -0.80 9.73
CA ASP A 43 5.61 0.34 10.37
C ASP A 43 4.51 0.89 9.48
N PHE A 44 3.31 1.08 10.02
CA PHE A 44 2.17 1.59 9.26
C PHE A 44 1.30 2.54 10.08
N SER A 45 0.85 3.61 9.44
CA SER A 45 -0.06 4.60 10.02
C SER A 45 -0.91 5.25 8.93
N TYR A 46 -2.20 5.48 9.19
CA TYR A 46 -3.07 6.23 8.26
C TYR A 46 -2.76 7.73 8.25
N ASN A 47 -2.19 8.24 9.35
CA ASN A 47 -1.74 9.61 9.50
C ASN A 47 -0.44 9.60 10.31
N ASN A 48 0.31 10.70 10.28
CA ASN A 48 1.61 10.79 10.97
C ASN A 48 1.50 10.88 12.50
N GLU A 49 0.31 10.66 13.07
CA GLU A 49 0.04 10.84 14.49
C GLU A 49 -0.15 9.50 15.21
N ASN A 50 -0.91 8.58 14.62
CA ASN A 50 -1.25 7.31 15.25
C ASN A 50 -0.69 6.13 14.46
N LYS A 51 0.29 5.48 15.06
CA LYS A 51 0.90 4.26 14.53
C LYS A 51 -0.03 3.06 14.74
N VAL A 52 -0.41 2.41 13.64
CA VAL A 52 -1.31 1.25 13.62
C VAL A 52 -0.52 -0.06 13.68
N LEU A 53 0.59 -0.15 12.95
CA LEU A 53 1.58 -1.22 13.07
C LEU A 53 2.91 -0.62 13.50
N ASP A 54 3.51 -1.18 14.54
CA ASP A 54 4.77 -0.75 15.13
C ASP A 54 5.77 -1.92 15.10
N ASP A 55 6.75 -1.84 14.20
CA ASP A 55 7.81 -2.82 13.96
C ASP A 55 7.28 -4.26 13.80
N LEU A 56 6.18 -4.45 13.06
CA LEU A 56 5.57 -5.76 12.91
C LEU A 56 6.40 -6.66 11.99
N SER A 57 6.79 -7.82 12.51
CA SER A 57 7.37 -8.91 11.72
C SER A 57 6.52 -10.19 11.85
N LEU A 58 6.16 -10.80 10.72
CA LEU A 58 5.32 -11.99 10.65
C LEU A 58 5.76 -12.89 9.49
N HIS A 59 5.70 -14.20 9.70
CA HIS A 59 5.90 -15.20 8.65
C HIS A 59 4.65 -16.06 8.52
N ILE A 60 4.10 -16.12 7.30
CA ILE A 60 2.99 -16.98 6.92
C ILE A 60 3.55 -18.01 5.92
N PRO A 61 3.78 -19.26 6.37
CA PRO A 61 4.35 -20.28 5.50
C PRO A 61 3.42 -20.65 4.34
N ALA A 62 4.00 -21.03 3.22
CA ALA A 62 3.25 -21.52 2.06
C ALA A 62 2.26 -22.64 2.43
N GLY A 63 1.04 -22.54 1.90
CA GLY A 63 -0.03 -23.53 2.11
C GLY A 63 -0.68 -23.51 3.49
N LYS A 64 -0.31 -22.57 4.37
CA LYS A 64 -0.84 -22.50 5.74
C LYS A 64 -1.95 -21.47 5.87
N LYS A 65 -2.91 -21.79 6.74
CA LYS A 65 -3.91 -20.85 7.24
C LYS A 65 -3.43 -20.31 8.58
N VAL A 66 -3.28 -18.99 8.68
CA VAL A 66 -2.90 -18.29 9.91
C VAL A 66 -4.05 -17.33 10.25
N ALA A 67 -4.48 -17.32 11.50
CA ALA A 67 -5.44 -16.35 11.99
C ALA A 67 -4.69 -15.16 12.60
N LEU A 68 -4.99 -13.96 12.13
CA LEU A 68 -4.62 -12.73 12.81
C LEU A 68 -5.79 -12.31 13.68
N VAL A 69 -5.55 -12.13 14.97
CA VAL A 69 -6.55 -11.75 15.99
C VAL A 69 -6.18 -10.45 16.65
#